data_AF-A0A0C3ND61-F1
#
_entry.id   AF-A0A0C3ND61-F1
#
_cell.length_a   1.000
_cell.length_b   1.000
_cell.length_c   1.000
_cell.angle_alpha   90.00
_cell.angle_beta   90.00
_cell.angle_gamma   90.00
#
_symmetry.space_group_name_H-M   'P 1'
#
loop_
_entity.id
_entity.type
_entity.pdbx_description
1 polymer ?
#
loop_
_entity_poly.entity_id
_entity_poly.type
_entity_poly.pdbx_seq_one_letter_code
_entity_poly.pdbx_strand_id
1 'polypeptide(L)'
;MLFAAIALLSAAAAAAAAPALLAARQTAPGPQCAGLGLAVFDIAYNFTLAAYNATGPNANDTGAPLVLGQAGAVDGAEFKVLSTWASFPYNDFPTLSLVHGGLWGNDAAGAERAQGGAPAAGSEPSFVVPPQSATADPVYCGVVRPPLPCLWRVC
;
A
#
# COMPACT_ATOMS: atom_id res chain seq x y z
N MET A 1 -7.04 38.40 -58.62
CA MET A 1 -6.18 38.50 -57.41
C MET A 1 -6.97 39.18 -56.30
N LEU A 2 -7.85 38.46 -55.57
CA LEU A 2 -8.32 38.85 -54.23
C LEU A 2 -9.16 37.73 -53.58
N PHE A 3 -8.83 36.46 -53.82
CA PHE A 3 -9.43 35.31 -53.13
C PHE A 3 -8.49 34.90 -52.00
N ALA A 4 -8.40 35.67 -50.92
CA ALA A 4 -7.49 35.35 -49.81
C ALA A 4 -7.91 36.00 -48.48
N ALA A 5 -9.20 36.27 -48.26
CA ALA A 5 -9.65 36.93 -47.05
C ALA A 5 -10.86 36.20 -46.46
N ILE A 6 -10.72 35.86 -45.17
CA ILE A 6 -11.81 35.53 -44.24
C ILE A 6 -12.26 34.06 -44.26
N ALA A 7 -11.31 33.14 -44.01
CA ALA A 7 -11.59 31.79 -43.49
C ALA A 7 -10.90 31.57 -42.14
N LEU A 8 -10.87 32.59 -41.29
CA LEU A 8 -10.17 32.63 -40.01
C LEU A 8 -11.12 33.12 -38.91
N LEU A 9 -12.23 32.42 -38.67
CA LEU A 9 -13.13 32.78 -37.56
C LEU A 9 -13.98 31.61 -37.03
N SER A 10 -13.38 30.45 -36.74
CA SER A 10 -14.10 29.38 -36.03
C SER A 10 -13.19 28.34 -35.39
N ALA A 11 -12.34 28.74 -34.45
CA ALA A 11 -11.56 27.79 -33.63
C ALA A 11 -11.16 28.40 -32.28
N ALA A 12 -12.12 28.95 -31.52
CA ALA A 12 -11.84 29.50 -30.20
C ALA A 12 -13.01 29.33 -29.23
N ALA A 13 -13.45 28.08 -29.00
CA ALA A 13 -14.34 27.76 -27.87
C ALA A 13 -14.38 26.24 -27.59
N ALA A 14 -13.24 25.63 -27.22
CA ALA A 14 -13.22 24.25 -26.72
C ALA A 14 -12.17 24.01 -25.62
N ALA A 15 -11.71 25.06 -24.94
CA ALA A 15 -10.63 24.97 -23.95
C ALA A 15 -11.08 25.43 -22.55
N ALA A 16 -12.21 24.93 -22.06
CA ALA A 16 -12.66 25.21 -20.69
C ALA A 16 -13.37 24.02 -20.02
N ALA A 17 -13.02 22.79 -20.41
CA ALA A 17 -13.50 21.57 -19.75
C ALA A 17 -12.34 20.63 -19.39
N ALA A 18 -11.32 21.13 -18.69
CA ALA A 18 -10.44 20.28 -17.89
C ALA A 18 -9.68 21.12 -16.86
N PRO A 19 -10.15 21.16 -15.60
CA PRO A 19 -9.19 20.96 -14.52
C PRO A 19 -9.78 20.15 -13.33
N ALA A 20 -10.59 19.11 -13.58
CA ALA A 20 -10.96 18.14 -12.53
C ALA A 20 -10.12 16.85 -12.61
N LEU A 21 -9.65 16.46 -13.80
CA LEU A 21 -8.82 15.26 -14.01
C LEU A 21 -7.34 15.43 -13.62
N LEU A 22 -6.88 16.67 -13.39
CA LEU A 22 -5.53 16.93 -12.91
C LEU A 22 -5.39 16.68 -11.40
N ALA A 23 -6.47 16.85 -10.61
CA ALA A 23 -6.47 16.47 -9.19
C ALA A 23 -6.41 14.94 -9.01
N ALA A 24 -7.03 14.17 -9.90
CA ALA A 24 -6.96 12.70 -9.88
C ALA A 24 -5.57 12.12 -10.24
N ARG A 25 -4.68 12.93 -10.83
CA ARG A 25 -3.27 12.57 -11.10
C ARG A 25 -2.30 12.94 -9.98
N GLN A 26 -2.74 13.61 -8.92
CA GLN A 26 -1.84 14.09 -7.85
C GLN A 26 -1.63 13.08 -6.71
N THR A 27 -2.23 11.89 -6.78
CA THR A 27 -1.96 10.75 -5.89
C THR A 27 -1.92 9.44 -6.67
N ALA A 28 -1.33 9.45 -7.87
CA ALA A 28 -1.12 8.20 -8.60
C ALA A 28 -0.08 7.38 -7.81
N PRO A 29 -0.40 6.15 -7.37
CA PRO A 29 0.61 5.31 -6.73
C PRO A 29 1.75 5.03 -7.70
N GLY A 30 2.93 4.73 -7.17
CA GLY A 30 4.13 4.45 -7.95
C GLY A 30 3.93 3.33 -9.00
N PRO A 31 4.88 3.20 -9.95
CA PRO A 31 4.77 2.26 -11.07
C PRO A 31 4.47 0.82 -10.65
N GLN A 32 4.86 0.41 -9.45
CA GLN A 32 4.60 -0.90 -8.86
C GLN A 32 3.12 -1.21 -8.62
N CYS A 33 2.26 -0.19 -8.53
CA CYS A 33 0.82 -0.34 -8.33
C CYS A 33 0.00 -0.06 -9.58
N ALA A 34 0.66 0.12 -10.73
CA ALA A 34 -0.01 0.39 -11.99
C ALA A 34 -0.95 -0.75 -12.40
N GLY A 35 -2.16 -0.42 -12.84
CA GLY A 35 -3.14 -1.41 -13.31
C GLY A 35 -4.02 -2.05 -12.23
N LEU A 36 -3.80 -1.74 -10.94
CA LEU A 36 -4.60 -2.27 -9.83
C LEU A 36 -5.94 -1.54 -9.58
N GLY A 37 -6.24 -0.48 -10.34
CA GLY A 37 -7.53 0.21 -10.33
C GLY A 37 -7.54 1.57 -9.62
N LEU A 38 -8.74 2.10 -9.39
CA LEU A 38 -8.96 3.35 -8.67
C LEU A 38 -8.99 3.03 -7.15
N ALA A 39 -8.34 3.86 -6.33
CA ALA A 39 -8.16 3.67 -4.87
C ALA A 39 -7.01 2.73 -4.44
N VAL A 40 -5.92 2.74 -5.21
CA VAL A 40 -4.66 2.12 -4.82
C VAL A 40 -3.66 3.18 -4.38
N PHE A 41 -2.87 2.88 -3.36
CA PHE A 41 -1.84 3.76 -2.81
C PHE A 41 -0.57 2.96 -2.51
N ASP A 42 0.57 3.64 -2.54
CA ASP A 42 1.89 3.09 -2.22
C ASP A 42 2.58 3.84 -1.07
N ILE A 43 1.83 4.72 -0.41
CA ILE A 43 2.28 5.47 0.76
C ILE A 43 1.19 5.42 1.84
N ALA A 44 1.55 4.94 3.03
CA ALA A 44 0.74 4.99 4.24
C ALA A 44 1.64 4.85 5.47
N TYR A 45 1.39 5.59 6.53
CA TYR A 45 2.26 5.60 7.71
C TYR A 45 1.52 5.08 8.94
N ASN A 46 2.27 4.44 9.84
CA ASN A 46 1.82 4.06 11.18
C ASN A 46 0.51 3.27 11.21
N PHE A 47 0.35 2.32 10.29
CA PHE A 47 -0.81 1.43 10.28
C PHE A 47 -0.50 0.12 10.98
N THR A 48 -1.55 -0.60 11.35
CA THR A 48 -1.47 -1.97 11.85
C THR A 48 -2.08 -2.93 10.84
N LEU A 49 -1.63 -4.17 10.86
CA LEU A 49 -2.23 -5.25 10.07
C LEU A 49 -2.98 -6.20 10.98
N ALA A 50 -4.01 -6.84 10.42
CA ALA A 50 -4.75 -7.90 11.09
C ALA A 50 -5.04 -9.02 10.11
N ALA A 51 -4.98 -10.26 10.59
CA ALA A 51 -5.43 -11.44 9.87
C ALA A 51 -6.97 -11.47 9.92
N TYR A 52 -7.58 -11.32 8.76
CA TYR A 52 -9.03 -11.30 8.60
C TYR A 52 -9.52 -12.51 7.80
N ASN A 53 -10.40 -13.29 8.41
CA ASN A 53 -11.09 -14.39 7.74
C ASN A 53 -12.31 -13.84 6.98
N ALA A 54 -12.25 -13.86 5.65
CA ALA A 54 -13.35 -13.38 4.81
C ALA A 54 -14.49 -14.40 4.62
N THR A 55 -14.27 -15.67 5.00
CA THR A 55 -15.20 -16.79 4.74
C THR A 55 -15.85 -17.37 5.99
N GLY A 56 -15.30 -17.10 7.16
CA GLY A 56 -15.75 -17.62 8.44
C GLY A 56 -15.84 -16.54 9.51
N PRO A 57 -16.26 -16.90 10.73
CA PRO A 57 -16.30 -15.96 11.84
C PRO A 57 -14.89 -15.52 12.22
N ASN A 58 -14.74 -14.22 12.47
CA ASN A 58 -13.57 -13.67 13.14
C ASN A 58 -13.86 -13.57 14.64
N ALA A 59 -12.81 -13.61 15.47
CA ALA A 59 -12.96 -13.40 16.91
C ALA A 59 -13.44 -11.96 17.27
N ASN A 60 -13.27 -11.02 16.35
CA ASN A 60 -13.64 -9.60 16.42
C ASN A 60 -13.88 -9.05 15.00
N ASP A 61 -14.51 -7.88 14.87
CA ASP A 61 -14.80 -7.28 13.56
C ASP A 61 -13.54 -6.85 12.78
N THR A 62 -12.41 -6.70 13.48
CA THR A 62 -11.12 -6.25 12.92
C THR A 62 -10.17 -7.37 12.52
N GLY A 63 -10.45 -8.61 12.90
CA GLY A 63 -9.50 -9.73 12.78
C GLY A 63 -8.43 -9.77 13.89
N ALA A 64 -7.57 -10.80 13.82
CA ALA A 64 -6.50 -11.01 14.80
C ALA A 64 -5.29 -10.10 14.48
N PRO A 65 -4.79 -9.28 15.41
CA PRO A 65 -3.64 -8.41 15.17
C PRO A 65 -2.41 -9.18 14.69
N LEU A 66 -1.76 -8.65 13.65
CA LEU A 66 -0.49 -9.15 13.15
C LEU A 66 0.67 -8.31 13.70
N VAL A 67 1.73 -9.00 14.09
CA VAL A 67 3.00 -8.46 14.57
C VAL A 67 4.17 -9.10 13.84
N LEU A 68 5.37 -8.54 13.98
CA LEU A 68 6.58 -9.13 13.44
C LEU A 68 7.13 -10.20 14.38
N GLY A 69 6.94 -11.46 14.01
CA GLY A 69 7.48 -12.65 14.67
C GLY A 69 8.91 -12.97 14.25
N GLN A 70 9.58 -13.87 14.99
CA GLN A 70 10.95 -14.30 14.69
C GLN A 70 11.00 -15.40 13.61
N ALA A 71 11.88 -15.26 12.63
CA ALA A 71 12.09 -16.21 11.53
C ALA A 71 13.56 -16.66 11.36
N GLY A 72 14.37 -16.46 12.40
CA GLY A 72 15.79 -16.82 12.42
C GLY A 72 16.70 -15.60 12.53
N ALA A 73 18.01 -15.84 12.61
CA ALA A 73 19.02 -14.80 12.69
C ALA A 73 20.35 -15.32 12.15
N VAL A 74 21.19 -14.39 11.70
CA VAL A 74 22.60 -14.57 11.35
C VAL A 74 23.41 -13.47 12.03
N ASP A 75 24.74 -13.57 12.00
CA ASP A 75 25.61 -12.54 12.59
C ASP A 75 25.32 -11.16 11.99
N GLY A 76 24.71 -10.29 12.79
CA GLY A 76 24.38 -8.92 12.41
C GLY A 76 23.00 -8.70 11.77
N ALA A 77 22.17 -9.75 11.61
CA ALA A 77 20.80 -9.59 11.12
C ALA A 77 19.81 -10.59 11.71
N GLU A 78 18.59 -10.15 11.96
CA GLU A 78 17.43 -10.95 12.33
C GLU A 78 16.42 -10.96 11.19
N PHE A 79 15.80 -12.11 10.97
CA PHE A 79 14.70 -12.26 10.03
C PHE A 79 13.39 -12.29 10.80
N LYS A 80 12.39 -11.58 10.30
CA LYS A 80 11.04 -11.55 10.86
C LYS A 80 10.00 -11.96 9.81
N VAL A 81 8.87 -12.43 10.28
CA VAL A 81 7.68 -12.79 9.46
C VAL A 81 6.43 -12.26 10.13
N LEU A 82 5.32 -12.16 9.39
CA LEU A 82 4.04 -11.79 9.99
C LEU A 82 3.52 -12.93 10.86
N SER A 83 3.20 -12.64 12.11
CA SER A 83 2.67 -13.59 13.08
C SER A 83 1.47 -12.99 13.79
N THR A 84 0.55 -13.83 14.25
CA THR A 84 -0.54 -13.35 15.12
C THR A 84 -0.01 -13.05 16.51
N TRP A 85 -0.62 -12.09 17.20
CA TRP A 85 -0.31 -11.82 18.62
C TRP A 85 -0.41 -13.08 19.50
N ALA A 86 -1.33 -13.99 19.18
CA ALA A 86 -1.52 -15.24 19.92
C ALA A 86 -0.32 -16.20 19.81
N SER A 87 0.36 -16.23 18.65
CA SER A 87 1.53 -17.08 18.42
C SER A 87 2.84 -16.42 18.83
N PHE A 88 2.91 -15.09 18.80
CA PHE A 88 4.10 -14.33 19.14
C PHE A 88 3.72 -13.00 19.84
N PRO A 89 3.59 -12.97 21.17
CA PRO A 89 3.04 -11.83 21.91
C PRO A 89 4.09 -10.76 22.21
N TYR A 90 4.95 -10.43 21.24
CA TYR A 90 5.97 -9.38 21.37
C TYR A 90 5.63 -8.22 20.42
N ASN A 91 5.79 -7.00 20.92
CA ASN A 91 5.38 -5.78 20.23
C ASN A 91 6.57 -4.87 19.89
N ASP A 92 7.68 -5.47 19.45
CA ASP A 92 8.91 -4.72 19.13
C ASP A 92 8.69 -3.76 17.96
N PHE A 93 7.75 -4.11 17.06
CA PHE A 93 7.36 -3.33 15.89
C PHE A 93 5.84 -3.07 15.89
N PRO A 94 5.35 -2.11 16.69
CA PRO A 94 3.91 -1.90 16.91
C PRO A 94 3.14 -1.41 15.68
N THR A 95 3.84 -0.79 14.73
CA THR A 95 3.22 -0.26 13.51
C THR A 95 4.07 -0.56 12.30
N LEU A 96 3.45 -0.47 11.14
CA LEU A 96 4.08 -0.61 9.84
C LEU A 96 3.89 0.69 9.04
N SER A 97 4.81 0.93 8.11
CA SER A 97 4.75 2.00 7.13
C SER A 97 4.93 1.42 5.73
N LEU A 98 4.23 1.99 4.77
CA LEU A 98 4.32 1.73 3.34
C LEU A 98 4.88 3.01 2.74
N VAL A 99 6.06 2.94 2.15
CA VAL A 99 6.78 4.11 1.63
C VAL A 99 7.26 3.79 0.22
N HIS A 100 6.63 4.40 -0.77
CA HIS A 100 6.89 4.16 -2.20
C HIS A 100 6.83 2.66 -2.57
N GLY A 101 5.85 1.96 -2.00
CA GLY A 101 5.64 0.53 -2.19
C GLY A 101 6.56 -0.38 -1.38
N GLY A 102 7.51 0.19 -0.64
CA GLY A 102 8.34 -0.54 0.32
C GLY A 102 7.64 -0.67 1.67
N LEU A 103 7.62 -1.89 2.23
CA LEU A 103 7.01 -2.14 3.53
C LEU A 103 8.07 -2.07 4.64
N TRP A 104 7.75 -1.35 5.70
CA TRP A 104 8.63 -1.10 6.84
C TRP A 104 7.94 -1.43 8.15
N GLY A 105 8.65 -2.03 9.09
CA GLY A 105 8.25 -2.11 10.50
C GLY A 105 8.91 -1.04 11.33
N ASN A 106 8.08 -0.32 12.07
CA ASN A 106 8.50 0.78 12.92
C ASN A 106 8.72 0.26 14.34
N ASP A 107 9.88 0.55 14.94
CA ASP A 107 10.15 0.21 16.33
C ASP A 107 9.25 1.01 17.31
N ALA A 108 9.39 0.75 18.60
CA ALA A 108 8.65 1.48 19.63
C ALA A 108 8.92 3.00 19.65
N ALA A 109 10.01 3.48 19.05
CA ALA A 109 10.31 4.90 18.88
C ALA A 109 9.74 5.47 17.57
N GLY A 110 9.10 4.64 16.75
CA GLY A 110 8.53 5.01 15.45
C GLY A 110 9.54 5.03 14.30
N ALA A 111 10.76 4.51 14.51
CA ALA A 111 11.77 4.47 13.46
C ALA A 111 11.61 3.21 12.59
N GLU A 112 11.75 3.36 11.28
CA GLU A 112 11.72 2.26 10.31
C GLU A 112 12.96 1.37 10.51
N ARG A 113 12.79 0.23 11.19
CA ARG A 113 13.88 -0.67 11.63
C ARG A 113 13.78 -2.08 11.06
N ALA A 114 12.60 -2.49 10.58
CA ALA A 114 12.42 -3.75 9.87
C ALA A 114 12.11 -3.46 8.41
N GLN A 115 12.96 -3.95 7.50
CA GLN A 115 12.79 -3.74 6.07
C GLN A 115 12.10 -4.95 5.45
N GLY A 116 10.95 -4.76 4.82
CA GLY A 116 10.25 -5.80 4.08
C GLY A 116 10.94 -6.11 2.75
N GLY A 117 11.11 -7.40 2.46
CA GLY A 117 11.61 -7.89 1.18
C GLY A 117 10.48 -8.25 0.21
N ALA A 118 10.80 -8.46 -1.06
CA ALA A 118 9.88 -9.02 -2.03
C ALA A 118 9.60 -10.50 -1.73
N PRO A 119 8.34 -10.89 -1.44
CA PRO A 119 8.02 -12.27 -1.17
C PRO A 119 8.14 -13.10 -2.45
N ALA A 120 8.71 -14.30 -2.32
CA ALA A 120 8.64 -15.28 -3.40
C ALA A 120 7.18 -15.74 -3.60
N ALA A 121 6.84 -16.18 -4.81
CA ALA A 121 5.50 -16.68 -5.10
C ALA A 121 5.14 -17.85 -4.17
N GLY A 122 4.02 -17.72 -3.45
CA GLY A 122 3.56 -18.72 -2.48
C GLY A 122 4.24 -18.64 -1.11
N SER A 123 5.15 -17.69 -0.90
CA SER A 123 5.78 -17.43 0.40
C SER A 123 5.13 -16.21 1.09
N GLU A 124 5.29 -16.16 2.41
CA GLU A 124 4.87 -15.01 3.21
C GLU A 124 5.84 -13.82 3.08
N PRO A 125 5.38 -12.59 3.34
CA PRO A 125 6.26 -11.44 3.52
C PRO A 125 7.27 -11.67 4.64
N SER A 126 8.56 -11.46 4.34
CA SER A 126 9.63 -11.49 5.31
C SER A 126 10.26 -10.11 5.48
N PHE A 127 10.87 -9.89 6.63
CA PHE A 127 11.54 -8.65 6.98
C PHE A 127 12.95 -8.94 7.50
N VAL A 128 13.85 -7.99 7.31
CA VAL A 128 15.21 -8.02 7.85
C VAL A 128 15.44 -6.84 8.80
N VAL A 129 16.10 -7.13 9.92
CA VAL A 129 16.48 -6.15 10.96
C VAL A 129 17.98 -6.33 11.24
N PRO A 130 18.82 -5.28 11.21
CA PRO A 130 18.51 -3.94 10.77
C PRO A 130 18.27 -3.90 9.24
N PRO A 131 17.74 -2.78 8.71
CA PRO A 131 17.59 -2.58 7.27
C PRO A 131 18.94 -2.75 6.56
N GLN A 132 18.92 -3.44 5.43
CA GLN A 132 20.10 -3.71 4.61
C GLN A 132 20.24 -2.73 3.44
N SER A 133 19.21 -1.92 3.20
CA SER A 133 19.18 -0.88 2.18
C SER A 133 18.48 0.38 2.71
N ALA A 134 18.75 1.52 2.06
CA ALA A 134 18.04 2.76 2.32
C ALA A 134 16.58 2.73 1.84
N THR A 135 16.24 1.77 0.96
CA THR A 135 14.89 1.60 0.40
C THR A 135 14.46 0.14 0.52
N ALA A 136 13.23 -0.09 1.00
CA ALA A 136 12.57 -1.40 0.95
C ALA A 136 12.14 -1.76 -0.48
N ASP A 137 11.90 -3.05 -0.72
CA ASP A 137 11.52 -3.53 -2.05
C ASP A 137 10.12 -2.97 -2.44
N PRO A 138 9.99 -2.24 -3.56
CA PRO A 138 8.76 -1.54 -3.93
C PRO A 138 7.76 -2.48 -4.58
N VAL A 139 7.28 -3.47 -3.83
CA VAL A 139 6.39 -4.55 -4.32
C VAL A 139 5.03 -4.58 -3.63
N TYR A 140 4.80 -3.69 -2.66
CA TYR A 140 3.57 -3.63 -1.89
C TYR A 140 2.68 -2.47 -2.35
N CYS A 141 1.37 -2.71 -2.35
CA CYS A 141 0.35 -1.71 -2.66
C CYS A 141 -0.80 -1.85 -1.67
N GLY A 142 -1.26 -0.72 -1.15
CA GLY A 142 -2.50 -0.66 -0.38
C GLY A 142 -3.69 -0.47 -1.31
N VAL A 143 -4.78 -1.20 -1.04
CA VAL A 143 -6.04 -1.07 -1.79
C VAL A 143 -7.14 -0.73 -0.82
N VAL A 144 -7.79 0.42 -1.02
CA VAL A 144 -9.00 0.74 -0.25
C VAL A 144 -10.16 -0.03 -0.88
N ARG A 145 -10.76 -0.94 -0.11
CA ARG A 145 -12.03 -1.52 -0.53
C ARG A 145 -13.11 -0.45 -0.32
N PRO A 146 -13.83 0.00 -1.36
CA PRO A 146 -14.97 0.88 -1.17
C PRO A 146 -15.98 0.19 -0.25
N PRO A 147 -16.70 0.91 0.62
CA PRO A 147 -17.86 0.33 1.27
C PRO A 147 -18.75 -0.20 0.15
N LEU A 148 -18.95 -1.52 0.10
CA LEU A 148 -19.80 -2.13 -0.90
C LEU A 148 -21.18 -1.46 -0.72
N PRO A 149 -21.69 -0.65 -1.68
CA PRO A 149 -23.13 -0.50 -1.73
C PRO A 149 -23.67 -1.93 -1.88
N CYS A 150 -24.76 -2.27 -1.20
CA CYS A 150 -25.38 -3.59 -1.17
C CYS A 150 -25.75 -4.11 -2.58
N LEU A 151 -24.75 -4.46 -3.39
CA LEU A 151 -24.88 -4.81 -4.80
C LEU A 151 -24.75 -6.32 -5.00
N TRP A 152 -24.33 -7.06 -3.97
CA TRP A 152 -24.23 -8.53 -4.02
C TRP A 152 -24.72 -9.27 -2.77
N ARG A 153 -25.31 -8.58 -1.80
CA ARG A 153 -26.11 -9.23 -0.75
C ARG A 153 -27.37 -8.41 -0.55
N VAL A 154 -28.51 -9.08 -0.77
CA VAL A 154 -29.84 -8.64 -0.37
C VAL A 154 -29.77 -8.26 1.11
N CYS A 155 -30.19 -7.03 1.45
CA CYS A 155 -30.41 -6.59 2.83
C CYS A 155 -31.52 -7.41 3.49
#